data_AF-A0A7C6B8P4-F1
#
_entry.id   AF-A0A7C6B8P4-F1
#
_cell.length_a   1.000
_cell.length_b   1.000
_cell.length_c   1.000
_cell.angle_alpha   90.00
_cell.angle_beta   90.00
_cell.angle_gamma   90.00
#
_symmetry.space_group_name_H-M   'P 1'
#
loop_
_entity.id
_entity.type
_entity.pdbx_description
1 polymer ?
#
loop_
_entity_poly.entity_id
_entity_poly.type
_entity_poly.pdbx_seq_one_letter_code
_entity_poly.pdbx_strand_id
1 'polypeptide(L)'
;MKLIKGLLTIIGALVVLGLVFVGVKYGSSITKMDGKALGLYMAMADDVLTTGDPAKGMILKRKMVIEEGTSKEEAIENAFEVMDEVAEEYGLAKVDEKTMPRAGKFMADGGKF
;
A
#
# COMPACT_ATOMS: atom_id res chain seq x y z
N MET A 1 -5.37 0.61 46.74
CA MET A 1 -6.10 -0.27 45.79
C MET A 1 -7.36 0.37 45.17
N LYS A 2 -8.21 1.10 45.91
CA LYS A 2 -9.45 1.71 45.36
C LYS A 2 -9.19 2.83 44.33
N LEU A 3 -8.18 3.68 44.55
CA LEU A 3 -7.79 4.75 43.63
C LEU A 3 -7.21 4.22 42.30
N ILE A 4 -6.31 3.24 42.36
CA ILE A 4 -5.73 2.59 41.16
C ILE A 4 -6.82 1.88 40.35
N LYS A 5 -7.74 1.18 41.01
CA LYS A 5 -8.90 0.58 40.35
C LYS A 5 -9.78 1.63 39.68
N GLY A 6 -10.05 2.76 40.35
CA GLY A 6 -10.82 3.86 39.77
C GLY A 6 -10.17 4.47 38.53
N LEU A 7 -8.85 4.71 38.56
CA LEU A 7 -8.10 5.21 37.40
C LEU A 7 -8.14 4.24 36.22
N LEU A 8 -7.95 2.94 36.47
CA LEU A 8 -8.05 1.92 35.42
C LEU A 8 -9.47 1.82 34.85
N THR A 9 -10.52 1.98 35.66
CA THR A 9 -11.90 2.01 35.19
C THR A 9 -12.17 3.23 34.29
N ILE A 10 -11.63 4.41 34.65
CA ILE A 10 -11.76 5.62 33.84
C ILE A 10 -11.02 5.48 32.51
N ILE A 11 -9.79 4.95 32.54
CA ILE A 11 -9.01 4.69 31.32
C ILE A 11 -9.75 3.68 30.44
N GLY A 12 -10.27 2.59 31.01
CA GLY A 12 -11.07 1.61 30.30
C GLY A 12 -12.32 2.22 29.67
N ALA A 13 -13.04 3.07 30.40
CA ALA A 13 -14.21 3.78 29.87
C ALA A 13 -13.84 4.72 28.71
N LEU A 14 -12.74 5.46 28.82
CA LEU A 14 -12.24 6.33 27.74
C LEU A 14 -11.86 5.54 26.49
N VAL A 15 -11.21 4.38 26.65
CA VAL A 15 -10.86 3.50 25.52
C VAL A 15 -12.11 2.98 24.82
N VAL A 16 -13.10 2.49 25.58
CA VAL A 16 -14.36 2.00 25.01
C VAL A 16 -15.10 3.12 24.28
N LEU A 17 -15.22 4.30 24.88
CA LEU A 17 -15.84 5.47 24.25
C LEU A 17 -15.10 5.90 22.98
N GLY A 18 -13.76 5.85 22.99
CA GLY A 18 -12.94 6.13 21.81
C GLY A 18 -13.19 5.14 20.68
N LEU A 19 -13.24 3.85 20.97
CA LEU A 19 -13.52 2.81 19.96
C LEU A 19 -14.93 2.96 19.38
N VAL A 20 -15.93 3.25 20.21
CA VAL A 20 -17.30 3.51 19.76
C VAL A 20 -17.36 4.75 18.86
N PHE A 21 -16.70 5.84 19.25
CA PHE A 21 -16.65 7.06 18.47
C PHE A 21 -16.00 6.85 17.09
N VAL A 22 -14.87 6.13 17.04
CA VAL A 22 -14.21 5.77 15.78
C VAL A 22 -15.11 4.87 14.94
N GLY A 23 -15.76 3.89 15.54
CA GLY A 23 -16.68 2.98 14.86
C GLY A 23 -17.89 3.71 14.25
N VAL A 24 -18.50 4.67 14.95
CA VAL A 24 -19.64 5.44 14.43
C VAL A 24 -19.20 6.43 13.35
N LYS A 25 -18.07 7.12 13.54
CA LYS A 25 -17.62 8.17 12.62
C LYS A 25 -16.96 7.62 11.35
N TYR A 26 -16.24 6.51 11.46
CA TYR A 26 -15.44 5.95 10.36
C TYR A 26 -15.88 4.54 9.94
N GLY A 27 -16.88 3.93 10.59
CA GLY A 27 -17.32 2.57 10.29
C GLY A 27 -17.68 2.33 8.83
N SER A 28 -18.38 3.28 8.19
CA SER A 28 -18.72 3.21 6.76
C SER A 28 -17.52 3.32 5.82
N SER A 29 -16.45 3.99 6.26
CA SER A 29 -15.18 4.06 5.51
C SER A 29 -14.34 2.81 5.73
N ILE A 30 -14.35 2.24 6.95
CA ILE A 30 -13.66 0.99 7.29
C ILE A 30 -14.24 -0.17 6.47
N THR A 31 -15.56 -0.23 6.28
CA THR A 31 -16.20 -1.27 5.46
C THR A 31 -15.87 -1.17 3.97
N LYS A 32 -15.43 0.00 3.49
CA LYS A 32 -15.01 0.22 2.10
C LYS A 32 -13.52 -0.07 1.88
N MET A 33 -12.77 -0.27 2.96
CA MET A 33 -11.35 -0.58 2.88
C MET A 33 -11.18 -2.04 2.44
N ASP A 34 -10.28 -2.29 1.49
CA ASP A 34 -9.91 -3.66 1.12
C ASP A 34 -9.41 -4.39 2.37
N GLY A 35 -9.98 -5.56 2.67
CA GLY A 35 -9.61 -6.37 3.84
C GLY A 35 -8.13 -6.75 3.87
N LYS A 36 -7.43 -6.69 2.73
CA LYS A 36 -5.99 -6.94 2.62
C LYS A 36 -5.13 -5.69 2.83
N ALA A 37 -5.72 -4.49 2.81
CA ALA A 37 -4.99 -3.23 2.90
C ALA A 37 -4.23 -3.09 4.22
N LEU A 38 -4.87 -3.43 5.35
CA LEU A 38 -4.23 -3.36 6.67
C LEU A 38 -2.97 -4.24 6.75
N GLY A 39 -3.05 -5.47 6.25
CA GLY A 39 -1.90 -6.39 6.23
C GLY A 39 -0.77 -5.86 5.34
N LEU A 40 -1.10 -5.23 4.21
CA LEU A 40 -0.11 -4.60 3.33
C LEU A 40 0.57 -3.40 4.00
N TYR A 41 -0.18 -2.54 4.70
CA TYR A 41 0.40 -1.42 5.44
C TYR A 41 1.32 -1.89 6.57
N MET A 42 0.95 -2.96 7.28
CA MET A 42 1.80 -3.54 8.32
C MET A 42 3.09 -4.13 7.75
N ALA A 43 3.00 -4.87 6.63
CA ALA A 43 4.19 -5.42 5.97
C ALA A 43 5.11 -4.32 5.43
N MET A 44 4.54 -3.26 4.84
CA MET A 44 5.31 -2.08 4.43
C MET A 44 6.05 -1.45 5.61
N ALA A 45 5.36 -1.25 6.74
CA ALA A 45 5.99 -0.68 7.93
C ALA A 45 7.15 -1.55 8.44
N ASP A 46 6.97 -2.88 8.46
CA ASP A 46 8.01 -3.82 8.88
C ASP A 46 9.23 -3.79 7.94
N ASP A 47 8.99 -3.74 6.62
CA ASP A 47 10.06 -3.61 5.61
C ASP A 47 10.85 -2.31 5.78
N VAL A 48 10.17 -1.18 6.02
CA VAL A 48 10.84 0.11 6.24
C VAL A 48 11.66 0.09 7.53
N LEU A 49 11.10 -0.46 8.61
CA LEU A 49 11.80 -0.55 9.90
C LEU A 49 13.01 -1.48 9.85
N THR A 50 12.93 -2.55 9.05
CA THR A 50 14.00 -3.55 8.94
C THR A 50 15.10 -3.12 7.97
N THR A 51 14.73 -2.54 6.83
CA THR A 51 15.68 -2.16 5.77
C THR A 51 16.23 -0.74 5.93
N GLY A 52 15.53 0.13 6.66
CA GLY A 52 15.85 1.55 6.77
C GLY A 52 15.61 2.36 5.48
N ASP A 53 15.07 1.72 4.43
CA ASP A 53 14.84 2.34 3.13
C ASP A 53 13.34 2.48 2.86
N PRO A 54 12.74 3.67 3.14
CA PRO A 54 11.33 3.90 2.94
C PRO A 54 10.92 3.81 1.47
N ALA A 55 11.83 4.11 0.53
CA ALA A 55 11.52 4.04 -0.90
C ALA A 55 11.31 2.60 -1.34
N LYS A 56 12.07 1.65 -0.81
CA LYS A 56 11.92 0.22 -1.13
C LYS A 56 10.72 -0.42 -0.46
N GLY A 57 10.44 -0.08 0.80
CA GLY A 57 9.29 -0.64 1.53
C GLY A 57 7.94 -0.26 0.91
N MET A 58 7.85 0.90 0.26
CA MET A 58 6.63 1.37 -0.40
C MET A 58 6.37 0.72 -1.77
N ILE A 59 7.29 -0.09 -2.30
CA ILE A 59 7.13 -0.73 -3.62
C ILE A 59 6.44 -2.08 -3.47
N LEU A 60 5.22 -2.20 -4.01
CA LEU A 60 4.53 -3.47 -4.13
C LEU A 60 5.12 -4.32 -5.26
N LYS A 61 5.98 -5.28 -4.91
CA LYS A 61 6.48 -6.28 -5.87
C LYS A 61 5.41 -7.35 -6.10
N ARG A 62 4.79 -7.33 -7.28
CA ARG A 62 3.87 -8.37 -7.74
C ARG A 62 4.42 -9.02 -9.00
N LYS A 63 4.35 -10.34 -9.06
CA LYS A 63 4.69 -11.07 -10.28
C LYS A 63 3.56 -10.86 -11.28
N MET A 64 3.89 -10.29 -12.43
CA MET A 64 2.94 -10.16 -13.55
C MET A 64 2.55 -11.56 -14.03
N VAL A 65 1.25 -11.79 -14.15
CA VAL A 65 0.71 -13.00 -14.78
C VAL A 65 0.52 -12.67 -16.25
N ILE A 66 1.22 -13.38 -17.12
CA ILE A 66 1.17 -13.20 -18.57
C ILE A 66 0.25 -14.28 -19.11
N GLU A 67 -0.76 -13.89 -19.88
CA GLU A 67 -1.71 -14.83 -20.49
C GLU A 67 -1.03 -15.72 -21.54
N GLU A 68 -1.58 -16.92 -21.75
CA GLU A 68 -1.07 -17.81 -22.77
C GLU A 68 -1.28 -17.20 -24.17
N GLY A 69 -0.20 -17.10 -24.95
CA GLY A 69 -0.21 -16.52 -26.29
C GLY A 69 0.29 -15.07 -26.34
N THR A 70 0.49 -14.40 -25.20
CA THR A 70 1.07 -13.06 -25.14
C THR A 70 2.58 -13.14 -24.91
N SER A 71 3.36 -12.37 -25.66
CA SER A 71 4.81 -12.25 -25.41
C SER A 71 5.09 -11.45 -24.14
N LYS A 72 6.29 -11.57 -23.57
CA LYS A 72 6.65 -10.80 -22.37
C LYS A 72 6.68 -9.31 -22.66
N GLU A 73 7.19 -8.96 -23.82
CA GLU A 73 7.34 -7.61 -24.32
C GLU A 73 5.97 -6.95 -24.47
N GLU A 74 5.03 -7.64 -25.11
CA GLU A 74 3.65 -7.19 -25.31
C GLU A 74 2.88 -7.05 -23.98
N ALA A 75 3.09 -7.97 -23.03
CA ALA A 75 2.46 -7.87 -21.71
C ALA A 75 2.97 -6.67 -20.90
N ILE A 76 4.26 -6.34 -21.03
CA ILE A 76 4.85 -5.16 -20.38
C ILE A 76 4.35 -3.87 -21.03
N GLU A 77 4.26 -3.84 -22.36
CA GLU A 77 3.75 -2.69 -23.12
C GLU A 77 2.30 -2.38 -22.75
N ASN A 78 1.43 -3.40 -22.74
CA ASN A 78 0.05 -3.28 -22.28
C ASN A 78 -0.06 -2.77 -20.84
N ALA A 79 0.81 -3.26 -19.94
CA ALA A 79 0.80 -2.81 -18.55
C ALA A 79 1.15 -1.32 -18.42
N PHE A 80 2.07 -0.81 -19.24
CA PHE A 80 2.40 0.62 -19.26
C PHE A 80 1.26 1.47 -19.83
N GLU A 81 0.60 1.00 -20.90
CA GLU A 81 -0.52 1.70 -21.50
C GLU A 81 -1.67 1.87 -20.51
N VAL A 82 -2.07 0.78 -19.83
CA VAL A 82 -3.10 0.82 -18.79
C VAL A 82 -2.70 1.72 -17.62
N MET A 83 -1.43 1.66 -17.20
CA MET A 83 -0.93 2.54 -16.14
C MET A 83 -1.01 4.03 -16.52
N ASP A 84 -0.70 4.37 -17.76
CA ASP A 84 -0.77 5.74 -18.26
C ASP A 84 -2.21 6.24 -18.39
N GLU A 85 -3.11 5.40 -18.88
CA GLU A 85 -4.55 5.70 -18.97
C GLU A 85 -5.14 5.99 -17.59
N VAL A 86 -4.89 5.11 -16.61
CA VAL A 86 -5.35 5.30 -15.23
C VAL A 86 -4.69 6.54 -14.60
N ALA A 87 -3.41 6.78 -14.87
CA ALA A 87 -2.74 7.98 -14.37
C ALA A 87 -3.38 9.26 -14.91
N GLU A 88 -3.78 9.30 -16.17
CA GLU A 88 -4.46 10.44 -16.78
C GLU A 88 -5.89 10.61 -16.27
N GLU A 89 -6.64 9.53 -16.14
CA GLU A 89 -8.02 9.55 -15.63
C GLU A 89 -8.11 10.12 -14.20
N TYR A 90 -7.18 9.72 -13.33
CA TYR A 90 -7.17 10.10 -11.91
C TYR A 90 -6.19 11.24 -11.58
N GLY A 91 -5.53 11.83 -12.59
CA GLY A 91 -4.58 12.94 -12.39
C GLY A 91 -3.37 12.58 -11.54
N LEU A 92 -2.87 11.35 -11.66
CA LEU A 92 -1.68 10.88 -10.94
C LEU A 92 -0.41 11.48 -11.55
N ALA A 93 0.51 11.94 -10.69
CA ALA A 93 1.81 12.44 -11.13
C ALA A 93 2.65 11.28 -11.71
N LYS A 94 2.97 11.36 -13.00
CA LYS A 94 3.91 10.44 -13.64
C LYS A 94 5.32 10.74 -13.12
N VAL A 95 6.03 9.71 -12.68
CA VAL A 95 7.43 9.82 -12.25
C VAL A 95 8.29 10.14 -13.48
N ASP A 96 9.19 11.11 -13.36
CA ASP A 96 10.08 11.55 -14.44
C ASP A 96 10.93 10.38 -14.97
N GLU A 97 11.09 10.31 -16.30
CA GLU A 97 11.83 9.24 -16.98
C GLU A 97 13.29 9.12 -16.53
N LYS A 98 13.90 10.20 -16.04
CA LYS A 98 15.26 10.15 -15.49
C LYS A 98 15.32 9.36 -14.18
N THR A 99 14.22 9.34 -13.44
CA THR A 99 14.13 8.66 -12.14
C THR A 99 13.61 7.24 -12.29
N MET A 100 12.71 6.99 -13.26
CA MET A 100 12.20 5.66 -13.59
C MET A 100 12.18 5.46 -15.11
N PRO A 101 13.33 5.12 -15.72
CA PRO A 101 13.40 4.89 -17.16
C PRO A 101 12.62 3.63 -17.53
N ARG A 102 11.65 3.77 -18.43
CA ARG A 102 10.82 2.66 -18.93
C ARG A 102 11.57 1.74 -19.91
N ALA A 103 12.72 2.19 -20.40
CA ALA A 103 13.66 1.39 -21.18
C ALA A 103 14.96 1.17 -20.40
N GLY A 104 15.42 -0.08 -20.27
CA GLY A 104 16.74 -0.40 -19.72
C GLY A 104 16.85 -1.67 -18.88
N LYS A 105 18.07 -1.93 -18.40
CA LYS A 105 18.47 -3.14 -17.65
C LYS A 105 17.61 -3.43 -16.41
N PHE A 106 17.14 -2.37 -15.74
CA PHE A 106 16.29 -2.46 -14.56
C PHE A 106 14.96 -3.17 -14.83
N MET A 107 14.31 -2.90 -15.98
CA MET A 107 13.07 -3.58 -16.37
C MET A 107 13.33 -4.98 -16.93
N ALA A 108 14.45 -5.16 -17.65
CA ALA A 108 14.86 -6.47 -18.18
C ALA A 108 15.14 -7.51 -17.08
N ASP A 109 15.70 -7.09 -15.95
CA ASP A 109 16.06 -7.96 -14.83
C ASP A 109 14.96 -8.05 -13.75
N GLY A 110 13.77 -7.48 -14.01
CA GLY A 110 12.62 -7.52 -13.10
C GLY A 110 12.79 -6.68 -11.83
N GLY A 111 13.49 -5.55 -11.92
CA GLY A 111 13.68 -4.62 -10.80
C GLY A 111 14.62 -5.14 -9.71
N LYS A 112 15.49 -6.10 -10.03
CA LYS A 112 16.59 -6.51 -9.15
C LYS A 112 17.78 -5.58 -9.37
N PHE A 113 18.20 -4.90 -8.30
CA PHE A 113 19.53 -4.29 -8.20
C PHE A 113 20.53 -5.34 -7.71
#